data_AF-A0A7V9GMM6-F1
#
_entry.id   AF-A0A7V9GMM6-F1
#
_cell.length_a   1.000
_cell.length_b   1.000
_cell.length_c   1.000
_cell.angle_alpha   90.00
_cell.angle_beta   90.00
_cell.angle_gamma   90.00
#
_symmetry.space_group_name_H-M   'P 1'
#
loop_
_entity.id
_entity.type
_entity.pdbx_description
1 polymer ?
#
loop_
_entity_poly.entity_id
_entity_poly.type
_entity_poly.pdbx_seq_one_letter_code
_entity_poly.pdbx_strand_id
1 'polypeptide(L)'
;MNIPTVADLFANGQSPEILFWVGCAGSFDQRAQKITKAFVTILEKIGINYAILGKEEMCTGDPVRRAGNEFMFQMMAYQNIQLLNNYGIKKIVTACPHCINIIKNEYPELGGEYEVIHHSTFLQQLIDEGKIRLKNEGNFKGKKITFHDSCYLGRANNIYDAPRNVLQALDAELVEMKRCRSNGLC
;
A
#
# COMPACT_ATOMS: atom_id res chain seq x y z
N MET A 1 4.54 19.29 3.74
CA MET A 1 3.86 18.59 2.62
C MET A 1 2.40 18.97 2.70
N ASN A 2 1.84 19.45 1.60
CA ASN A 2 0.40 19.70 1.49
C ASN A 2 -0.20 18.50 0.76
N ILE A 3 -0.84 17.60 1.50
CA ILE A 3 -1.32 16.33 0.95
C ILE A 3 -2.77 16.53 0.49
N PRO A 4 -3.09 16.30 -0.80
CA PRO A 4 -4.46 16.43 -1.29
C PRO A 4 -5.37 15.36 -0.68
N THR A 5 -6.57 15.76 -0.28
CA THR A 5 -7.62 14.83 0.12
C THR A 5 -8.56 14.54 -1.04
N VAL A 6 -9.17 13.35 -1.05
CA VAL A 6 -10.16 13.00 -2.07
C VAL A 6 -11.35 13.96 -2.01
N ALA A 7 -11.78 14.35 -0.80
CA ALA A 7 -12.85 15.33 -0.61
C ALA A 7 -12.54 16.67 -1.30
N ASP A 8 -11.32 17.21 -1.14
CA ASP A 8 -10.92 18.47 -1.77
C ASP A 8 -10.87 18.35 -3.30
N LEU A 9 -10.35 17.25 -3.84
CA LEU A 9 -10.33 17.02 -5.29
C LEU A 9 -11.75 16.88 -5.84
N PHE A 10 -12.61 16.12 -5.16
CA PHE A 10 -13.99 15.88 -5.56
C PHE A 10 -14.81 17.17 -5.57
N ALA A 11 -14.64 18.04 -4.56
CA ALA A 11 -15.29 19.35 -4.51
C ALA A 11 -14.89 20.26 -5.68
N ASN A 12 -13.69 20.06 -6.23
CA ASN A 12 -13.18 20.79 -7.41
C ASN A 12 -13.49 20.08 -8.74
N GLY A 13 -14.30 19.00 -8.74
CA GLY A 13 -14.61 18.21 -9.94
C GLY A 13 -13.42 17.42 -10.48
N GLN A 14 -12.41 17.16 -9.65
CA GLN A 14 -11.21 16.40 -9.99
C GLN A 14 -11.26 15.00 -9.36
N SER A 15 -10.46 14.08 -9.90
CA SER A 15 -10.26 12.75 -9.34
C SER A 15 -8.79 12.38 -9.35
N PRO A 16 -8.29 11.69 -8.31
CA PRO A 16 -6.90 11.25 -8.29
C PRO A 16 -6.68 10.08 -9.26
N GLU A 17 -5.46 9.94 -9.77
CA GLU A 17 -5.05 8.74 -10.52
C GLU A 17 -5.00 7.52 -9.59
N ILE A 18 -4.52 7.72 -8.36
CA ILE A 18 -4.52 6.71 -7.31
C ILE A 18 -5.05 7.27 -5.98
N LEU A 19 -5.86 6.49 -5.28
CA LEU A 19 -6.05 6.67 -3.85
C LEU A 19 -4.88 6.01 -3.11
N PHE A 20 -4.13 6.77 -2.32
CA PHE A 20 -3.21 6.18 -1.36
C PHE A 20 -3.95 5.89 -0.05
N TRP A 21 -4.21 4.60 0.20
CA TRP A 21 -4.81 4.12 1.44
C TRP A 21 -3.74 4.03 2.53
N VAL A 22 -3.78 4.96 3.48
CA VAL A 22 -2.76 5.15 4.51
C VAL A 22 -2.82 4.03 5.55
N GLY A 23 -4.04 3.61 5.88
CA GLY A 23 -4.36 2.64 6.92
C GLY A 23 -4.10 3.16 8.33
N CYS A 24 -4.56 2.38 9.32
CA CYS A 24 -4.38 2.70 10.73
C CYS A 24 -2.89 2.75 11.14
N ALA A 25 -2.07 1.81 10.67
CA ALA A 25 -0.64 1.81 10.98
C ALA A 25 0.05 3.06 10.42
N GLY A 26 -0.16 3.38 9.13
CA GLY A 26 0.43 4.57 8.51
C GLY A 26 0.00 5.88 9.16
N SER A 27 -1.20 5.91 9.76
CA SER A 27 -1.76 7.07 10.44
C SER A 27 -1.29 7.22 11.90
N PHE A 28 -1.19 6.11 12.65
CA PHE A 28 -1.00 6.16 14.11
C PHE A 28 0.32 5.57 14.62
N ASP A 29 0.93 4.59 13.93
CA ASP A 29 2.19 4.00 14.36
C ASP A 29 3.38 4.85 13.89
N GLN A 30 4.25 5.27 14.82
CA GLN A 30 5.36 6.17 14.53
C GLN A 30 6.38 5.59 13.53
N ARG A 31 6.54 4.26 13.48
CA ARG A 31 7.47 3.61 12.54
C ARG A 31 6.84 3.59 11.14
N ALA A 32 5.57 3.22 11.03
CA ALA A 32 4.82 3.19 9.78
C ALA A 32 4.54 4.59 9.20
N GLN A 33 4.42 5.62 10.04
CA GLN A 33 4.37 7.02 9.57
C GLN A 33 5.61 7.42 8.77
N LYS A 34 6.80 6.89 9.09
CA LYS A 34 8.02 7.13 8.30
C LYS A 34 7.92 6.53 6.91
N ILE A 35 7.36 5.32 6.80
CA ILE A 35 7.12 4.64 5.52
C ILE A 35 6.12 5.45 4.68
N THR A 36 5.01 5.87 5.31
CA THR A 36 3.96 6.69 4.68
C THR A 36 4.54 7.98 4.10
N LYS A 37 5.30 8.74 4.89
CA LYS A 37 5.96 9.99 4.44
C LYS A 37 6.98 9.73 3.33
N ALA A 38 7.76 8.66 3.42
CA ALA A 38 8.74 8.31 2.40
C ALA A 38 8.06 7.96 1.06
N PHE A 39 6.97 7.19 1.10
CA PHE A 39 6.23 6.82 -0.10
C PHE A 39 5.59 8.05 -0.76
N VAL A 40 4.93 8.91 0.03
CA VAL A 40 4.40 10.20 -0.43
C VAL A 40 5.47 11.08 -1.07
N THR A 41 6.66 11.16 -0.46
CA THR A 41 7.78 11.94 -1.00
C THR A 41 8.20 11.42 -2.38
N ILE A 42 8.16 10.10 -2.60
CA ILE A 42 8.43 9.50 -3.92
C ILE A 42 7.34 9.92 -4.92
N LEU A 43 6.06 9.79 -4.56
CA LEU A 43 4.93 10.15 -5.42
C LEU A 43 4.97 11.62 -5.86
N GLU A 44 5.19 12.54 -4.92
CA GLU A 44 5.31 13.98 -5.21
C GLU A 44 6.48 14.26 -6.14
N LYS A 45 7.63 13.61 -5.91
CA LYS A 45 8.85 13.83 -6.70
C LYS A 45 8.70 13.40 -8.16
N ILE A 46 7.93 12.35 -8.43
CA ILE A 46 7.67 11.86 -9.79
C ILE A 46 6.36 12.42 -10.38
N GLY A 47 5.64 13.25 -9.63
CA GLY A 47 4.43 13.94 -10.10
C GLY A 47 3.21 13.03 -10.28
N ILE A 48 3.08 11.93 -9.52
CA ILE A 48 1.86 11.11 -9.56
C ILE A 48 0.69 11.90 -8.96
N ASN A 49 -0.45 11.92 -9.64
CA ASN A 49 -1.68 12.50 -9.12
C ASN A 49 -2.32 11.55 -8.10
N TYR A 50 -2.05 11.74 -6.82
CA TYR A 50 -2.61 10.92 -5.74
C TYR A 50 -3.47 11.77 -4.80
N ALA A 51 -4.30 11.11 -4.01
CA ALA A 51 -4.94 11.70 -2.82
C ALA A 51 -5.08 10.68 -1.70
N ILE A 52 -5.40 11.15 -0.50
CA ILE A 52 -5.76 10.31 0.66
C ILE A 52 -7.20 10.60 1.10
N LEU A 53 -7.82 9.68 1.85
CA LEU A 53 -9.15 9.93 2.45
C LEU A 53 -9.07 10.84 3.70
N GLY A 54 -7.88 11.06 4.25
CA GLY A 54 -7.69 11.95 5.40
C GLY A 54 -8.51 11.48 6.61
N LYS A 55 -9.37 12.35 7.14
CA LYS A 55 -10.20 12.04 8.32
C LYS A 55 -11.35 11.06 8.02
N GLU A 56 -11.67 10.84 6.76
CA GLU A 56 -12.73 9.93 6.34
C GLU A 56 -12.24 8.47 6.22
N GLU A 57 -10.92 8.24 6.30
CA GLU A 57 -10.36 6.89 6.26
C GLU A 57 -10.68 6.11 7.53
N MET A 58 -11.44 5.03 7.41
CA MET A 58 -11.65 4.08 8.50
C MET A 58 -10.74 2.86 8.36
N CYS A 59 -10.56 2.11 9.45
CA CYS A 59 -9.85 0.83 9.38
C CYS A 59 -10.57 -0.11 8.40
N THR A 60 -9.81 -0.98 7.72
CA THR A 60 -10.37 -1.98 6.79
C THR A 60 -11.20 -3.07 7.49
N GLY A 61 -11.13 -3.14 8.81
CA GLY A 61 -11.83 -4.15 9.60
C GLY A 61 -11.04 -5.47 9.79
N ASP A 62 -9.78 -5.56 9.33
CA ASP A 62 -8.95 -6.77 9.50
C ASP A 62 -8.93 -7.28 10.95
N PRO A 63 -8.58 -6.46 11.97
CA PRO A 63 -8.43 -6.99 13.33
C PRO A 63 -9.73 -7.52 13.92
N VAL A 64 -10.86 -6.84 13.67
CA VAL A 64 -12.18 -7.28 14.17
C VAL A 64 -12.66 -8.53 13.47
N ARG A 65 -12.39 -8.67 12.16
CA ARG A 65 -12.72 -9.90 11.42
C ARG A 65 -11.88 -11.08 11.92
N ARG A 66 -10.57 -10.88 12.10
CA ARG A 66 -9.67 -11.92 12.63
C ARG A 66 -10.00 -12.30 14.08
N ALA A 67 -10.59 -11.39 14.86
CA ALA A 67 -11.15 -11.68 16.18
C ALA A 67 -12.52 -12.39 16.15
N GLY A 68 -13.07 -12.67 14.96
CA GLY A 68 -14.36 -13.36 14.78
C GLY A 68 -15.60 -12.45 14.82
N ASN A 69 -15.42 -11.13 14.88
CA ASN A 69 -16.53 -10.17 14.86
C ASN A 69 -16.92 -9.80 13.42
N GLU A 70 -17.59 -10.72 12.74
CA GLU A 70 -17.99 -10.56 11.34
C GLU A 70 -18.98 -9.40 11.14
N PHE A 71 -19.90 -9.19 12.08
CA PHE A 71 -20.87 -8.08 12.00
C PHE A 71 -20.16 -6.72 11.97
N MET A 72 -19.20 -6.49 12.86
CA MET A 72 -18.42 -5.26 12.87
C MET A 72 -17.57 -5.12 11.61
N PHE A 73 -16.94 -6.21 11.15
CA PHE A 73 -16.21 -6.20 9.88
C PHE A 73 -17.09 -5.74 8.73
N GLN A 74 -18.27 -6.34 8.56
CA GLN A 74 -19.20 -5.99 7.49
C GLN A 74 -19.62 -4.53 7.58
N MET A 75 -19.97 -4.03 8.78
CA MET A 75 -20.31 -2.61 8.96
C MET A 75 -19.19 -1.67 8.50
N MET A 76 -17.95 -1.93 8.93
CA MET A 76 -16.79 -1.12 8.55
C MET A 76 -16.48 -1.22 7.06
N ALA A 77 -16.56 -2.42 6.49
CA ALA A 77 -16.35 -2.65 5.07
C ALA A 77 -17.41 -1.92 4.22
N TYR A 78 -18.70 -2.02 4.57
CA TYR A 78 -19.76 -1.32 3.85
C TYR A 78 -19.58 0.20 3.87
N GLN A 79 -19.19 0.78 5.01
CA GLN A 79 -18.92 2.22 5.10
C GLN A 79 -17.77 2.64 4.18
N ASN A 80 -16.67 1.89 4.20
CA ASN A 80 -15.54 2.14 3.32
C ASN A 80 -15.91 1.99 1.83
N ILE A 81 -16.65 0.93 1.48
CA ILE A 81 -17.09 0.67 0.10
C ILE A 81 -17.99 1.80 -0.39
N GLN A 82 -18.97 2.22 0.41
CA GLN A 82 -19.85 3.33 0.07
C GLN A 82 -19.06 4.63 -0.17
N LEU A 83 -18.10 4.94 0.70
CA LEU A 83 -17.26 6.13 0.55
C LEU A 83 -16.41 6.07 -0.73
N LEU A 84 -15.72 4.95 -0.97
CA LEU A 84 -14.89 4.74 -2.15
C LEU A 84 -15.72 4.82 -3.44
N ASN A 85 -16.92 4.23 -3.45
CA ASN A 85 -17.82 4.24 -4.60
C ASN A 85 -18.38 5.64 -4.86
N ASN A 86 -18.74 6.38 -3.81
CA ASN A 86 -19.23 7.76 -3.92
C ASN A 86 -18.18 8.68 -4.56
N TYR A 87 -16.91 8.46 -4.24
CA TYR A 87 -15.79 9.19 -4.87
C TYR A 87 -15.34 8.61 -6.21
N GLY A 88 -15.96 7.52 -6.69
CA GLY A 88 -15.59 6.89 -7.95
C GLY A 88 -14.15 6.35 -7.97
N ILE A 89 -13.62 5.95 -6.81
CA ILE A 89 -12.25 5.42 -6.70
C ILE A 89 -12.16 4.07 -7.41
N LYS A 90 -11.17 3.94 -8.29
CA LYS A 90 -10.92 2.69 -9.05
C LYS A 90 -9.62 2.00 -8.64
N LYS A 91 -8.59 2.80 -8.35
CA LYS A 91 -7.23 2.33 -8.10
C LYS A 91 -6.75 2.76 -6.72
N ILE A 92 -6.35 1.78 -5.92
CA ILE A 92 -5.93 1.95 -4.54
C ILE A 92 -4.50 1.42 -4.39
N VAL A 93 -3.62 2.25 -3.85
CA VAL A 93 -2.26 1.83 -3.46
C VAL A 93 -2.16 1.88 -1.94
N THR A 94 -1.55 0.86 -1.32
CA THR A 94 -1.33 0.85 0.12
C THR A 94 0.05 0.32 0.51
N ALA A 95 0.58 0.83 1.61
CA ALA A 95 1.82 0.33 2.20
C ALA A 95 1.62 -0.87 3.15
N CYS A 96 0.36 -1.23 3.45
CA CYS A 96 0.02 -2.24 4.44
C CYS A 96 -0.39 -3.57 3.76
N PRO A 97 0.33 -4.68 4.03
CA PRO A 97 -0.04 -6.01 3.54
C PRO A 97 -1.44 -6.48 3.97
N HIS A 98 -1.90 -6.08 5.16
CA HIS A 98 -3.24 -6.44 5.64
C HIS A 98 -4.31 -5.66 4.87
N CYS A 99 -4.11 -4.36 4.63
CA CYS A 99 -5.07 -3.54 3.90
C CYS A 99 -5.24 -4.03 2.46
N ILE A 100 -4.16 -4.40 1.76
CA ILE A 100 -4.30 -5.01 0.43
C ILE A 100 -5.10 -6.30 0.50
N ASN A 101 -4.84 -7.19 1.47
CA ASN A 101 -5.58 -8.44 1.56
C ASN A 101 -7.09 -8.22 1.74
N ILE A 102 -7.48 -7.35 2.67
CA ILE A 102 -8.90 -7.09 2.93
C ILE A 102 -9.57 -6.45 1.72
N ILE A 103 -9.03 -5.34 1.23
CA ILE A 103 -9.68 -4.56 0.17
C ILE A 103 -9.71 -5.36 -1.14
N LYS A 104 -8.67 -6.15 -1.43
CA LYS A 104 -8.57 -6.91 -2.67
C LYS A 104 -9.35 -8.21 -2.65
N ASN A 105 -9.28 -8.97 -1.57
CA ASN A 105 -9.75 -10.36 -1.54
C ASN A 105 -11.07 -10.52 -0.76
N GLU A 106 -11.40 -9.59 0.15
CA GLU A 106 -12.53 -9.76 1.08
C GLU A 106 -13.67 -8.74 0.85
N TYR A 107 -13.35 -7.49 0.49
CA TYR A 107 -14.38 -6.52 0.09
C TYR A 107 -15.22 -6.92 -1.14
N PRO A 108 -14.71 -7.70 -2.13
CA PRO A 108 -15.54 -8.16 -3.23
C PRO A 108 -16.77 -8.96 -2.80
N GLU A 109 -16.70 -9.71 -1.70
CA GLU A 109 -17.86 -10.43 -1.14
C GLU A 109 -18.99 -9.49 -0.71
N LEU A 110 -18.68 -8.20 -0.49
CA LEU A 110 -19.59 -7.14 -0.05
C LEU A 110 -19.84 -6.09 -1.16
N GLY A 111 -19.40 -6.37 -2.40
CA GLY A 111 -19.60 -5.50 -3.56
C GLY A 111 -18.57 -4.37 -3.72
N GLY A 112 -17.43 -4.44 -3.03
CA GLY A 112 -16.33 -3.50 -3.17
C GLY A 112 -15.24 -4.03 -4.09
N GLU A 113 -15.24 -3.63 -5.35
CA GLU A 113 -14.26 -4.07 -6.35
C GLU A 113 -13.34 -2.92 -6.78
N TYR A 114 -12.04 -3.07 -6.53
CA TYR A 114 -11.02 -2.06 -6.81
C TYR A 114 -9.73 -2.70 -7.34
N GLU A 115 -8.96 -1.95 -8.14
CA GLU A 115 -7.57 -2.30 -8.45
C GLU A 115 -6.71 -1.96 -7.23
N VAL A 116 -6.39 -2.96 -6.41
CA VAL A 116 -5.58 -2.78 -5.19
C VAL A 116 -4.15 -3.26 -5.37
N ILE A 117 -3.19 -2.36 -5.18
CA ILE A 117 -1.76 -2.61 -5.38
C ILE A 117 -0.99 -2.30 -4.09
N HIS A 118 -0.05 -3.20 -3.75
CA HIS A 118 0.88 -2.93 -2.66
C HIS A 118 2.00 -2.02 -3.14
N HIS A 119 2.44 -1.08 -2.30
CA HIS A 119 3.44 -0.08 -2.67
C HIS A 119 4.73 -0.67 -3.28
N SER A 120 5.19 -1.85 -2.85
CA SER A 120 6.37 -2.49 -3.46
C SER A 120 6.14 -2.85 -4.92
N THR A 121 4.95 -3.37 -5.26
CA THR A 121 4.58 -3.71 -6.63
C THR A 121 4.40 -2.46 -7.47
N PHE A 122 3.79 -1.42 -6.90
CA PHE A 122 3.66 -0.14 -7.58
C PHE A 122 5.01 0.52 -7.85
N LEU A 123 5.92 0.54 -6.87
CA LEU A 123 7.27 1.06 -7.04
C LEU A 123 8.06 0.27 -8.09
N GLN A 124 7.92 -1.06 -8.11
CA GLN A 124 8.53 -1.88 -9.14
C GLN A 124 8.04 -1.48 -10.54
N GLN A 125 6.71 -1.38 -10.73
CA GLN A 125 6.12 -0.92 -11.99
C GLN A 125 6.66 0.45 -12.42
N LEU A 126 6.74 1.41 -11.50
CA LEU A 126 7.26 2.74 -11.79
C LEU A 126 8.76 2.75 -12.16
N ILE A 127 9.55 1.82 -11.61
CA ILE A 127 10.96 1.63 -11.98
C ILE A 127 11.04 1.02 -13.38
N ASP A 128 10.26 -0.03 -13.65
CA ASP A 128 10.24 -0.75 -14.92
C ASP A 128 9.75 0.17 -16.08
N GLU A 129 8.81 1.07 -15.80
CA GLU A 129 8.33 2.12 -16.72
C GLU A 129 9.33 3.28 -16.90
N GLY A 130 10.43 3.30 -16.14
CA GLY A 130 11.44 4.37 -16.19
C GLY A 130 10.99 5.71 -15.61
N LYS A 131 9.85 5.75 -14.90
CA LYS A 131 9.33 6.91 -14.16
C LYS A 131 10.16 7.18 -12.90
N ILE A 132 10.57 6.13 -12.20
CA ILE A 132 11.56 6.22 -11.13
C ILE A 132 12.93 5.90 -11.72
N ARG A 133 13.82 6.90 -11.71
CA ARG A 133 15.23 6.73 -12.09
C ARG A 133 16.11 6.82 -10.86
N LEU A 134 16.81 5.72 -10.58
CA LEU A 134 17.75 5.64 -9.47
C LEU A 134 19.06 6.33 -9.85
N LYS A 135 19.71 6.96 -8.87
CA LYS A 135 21.03 7.58 -9.08
C LYS A 135 22.10 6.49 -9.08
N ASN A 136 23.06 6.58 -9.99
CA ASN A 136 24.16 5.61 -10.17
C ASN A 136 25.08 5.45 -8.93
N GLU A 137 25.01 6.38 -7.98
CA GLU A 137 25.78 6.35 -6.72
C GLU A 137 24.80 6.29 -5.54
N GLY A 138 24.08 5.17 -5.44
CA GLY A 138 23.15 4.92 -4.35
C GLY A 138 23.86 4.68 -3.02
N ASN A 139 23.33 5.26 -1.94
CA ASN A 139 23.79 5.02 -0.56
C ASN A 139 23.73 3.54 -0.10
N PHE A 140 23.16 2.66 -0.93
CA PHE A 140 22.97 1.24 -0.68
C PHE A 140 23.89 0.34 -1.50
N LYS A 141 24.71 0.90 -2.40
CA LYS A 141 25.63 0.14 -3.24
C LYS A 141 26.55 -0.73 -2.39
N GLY A 142 26.49 -2.05 -2.59
CA GLY A 142 27.29 -3.03 -1.86
C GLY A 142 26.91 -3.23 -0.39
N LYS A 143 25.81 -2.61 0.09
CA LYS A 143 25.28 -2.89 1.43
C LYS A 143 24.46 -4.17 1.41
N LYS A 144 24.66 -5.01 2.42
CA LYS A 144 23.85 -6.20 2.63
C LYS A 144 22.50 -5.82 3.20
N ILE A 145 21.44 -6.24 2.51
CA ILE A 145 20.05 -6.08 2.96
C ILE A 145 19.42 -7.46 3.06
N THR A 146 18.63 -7.67 4.11
CA THR A 146 17.77 -8.85 4.25
C THR A 146 16.32 -8.39 4.20
N PHE A 147 15.44 -9.17 3.58
CA PHE A 147 14.02 -8.86 3.49
C PHE A 147 13.20 -9.85 4.32
N HIS A 148 12.30 -9.32 5.13
CA HIS A 148 11.34 -10.12 5.89
C HIS A 148 10.01 -10.18 5.15
N ASP A 149 9.64 -11.39 4.73
CA ASP A 149 8.41 -11.64 3.98
C ASP A 149 7.17 -11.54 4.88
N SER A 150 6.29 -10.59 4.57
CA SER A 150 4.96 -10.53 5.18
C SER A 150 4.12 -11.72 4.73
N CYS A 151 3.45 -12.36 5.70
CA CYS A 151 2.49 -13.43 5.45
C CYS A 151 1.34 -13.01 4.52
N TYR A 152 0.77 -11.81 4.70
CA TYR A 152 -0.31 -11.34 3.83
C TYR A 152 0.18 -10.95 2.44
N LEU A 153 1.36 -10.34 2.31
CA LEU A 153 1.89 -9.99 1.00
C LEU A 153 2.31 -11.23 0.21
N GLY A 154 3.02 -12.14 0.87
CA GLY A 154 3.52 -13.38 0.29
C GLY A 154 2.47 -14.48 0.22
N ARG A 155 2.10 -15.09 1.35
CA ARG A 155 1.25 -16.29 1.34
C ARG A 155 -0.18 -16.02 0.87
N ALA A 156 -0.76 -14.88 1.23
CA ALA A 156 -2.14 -14.57 0.85
C ALA A 156 -2.27 -13.93 -0.53
N ASN A 157 -1.26 -13.17 -0.99
CA ASN A 157 -1.33 -12.40 -2.24
C ASN A 157 -0.31 -12.83 -3.31
N ASN A 158 0.55 -13.81 -3.01
CA ASN A 158 1.60 -14.35 -3.88
C ASN A 158 2.60 -13.29 -4.40
N ILE A 159 2.86 -12.25 -3.60
CA ILE A 159 3.80 -11.17 -3.94
C ILE A 159 5.09 -11.39 -3.15
N TYR A 160 6.08 -12.00 -3.81
CA TYR A 160 7.41 -12.24 -3.24
C TYR A 160 8.50 -11.43 -3.92
N ASP A 161 8.44 -11.30 -5.24
CA ASP A 161 9.58 -10.77 -6.00
C ASP A 161 9.57 -9.23 -6.08
N ALA A 162 8.39 -8.58 -6.04
CA ALA A 162 8.31 -7.13 -6.16
C ALA A 162 9.14 -6.36 -5.10
N PRO A 163 9.05 -6.65 -3.79
CA PRO A 163 9.94 -6.03 -2.81
C PRO A 163 11.43 -6.27 -3.08
N ARG A 164 11.78 -7.46 -3.58
CA ARG A 164 13.17 -7.85 -3.84
C ARG A 164 13.74 -7.10 -5.04
N ASN A 165 12.97 -7.00 -6.12
CA ASN A 165 13.36 -6.29 -7.33
C ASN A 165 13.57 -4.80 -7.04
N VAL A 166 12.69 -4.18 -6.24
CA VAL A 166 12.87 -2.79 -5.79
C VAL A 166 14.16 -2.62 -4.98
N LEU A 167 14.48 -3.54 -4.07
CA LEU A 167 15.72 -3.49 -3.28
C LEU A 167 16.98 -3.69 -4.14
N GLN A 168 16.94 -4.64 -5.08
CA GLN A 168 18.06 -4.91 -5.99
C GLN A 168 18.33 -3.74 -6.93
N ALA A 169 17.30 -3.03 -7.37
CA ALA A 169 17.46 -1.83 -8.18
C ALA A 169 18.32 -0.74 -7.49
N LEU A 170 18.40 -0.75 -6.15
CA LEU A 170 19.24 0.17 -5.36
C LEU A 170 20.73 -0.23 -5.29
N ASP A 171 21.20 -1.17 -6.12
CA ASP A 171 22.54 -1.77 -6.10
C ASP A 171 22.90 -2.44 -4.76
N ALA A 172 21.89 -2.86 -3.99
CA ALA A 172 22.09 -3.56 -2.73
C ALA A 172 22.38 -5.06 -2.94
N GLU A 173 23.19 -5.64 -2.05
CA GLU A 173 23.38 -7.09 -1.99
C GLU A 173 22.23 -7.70 -1.17
N LEU A 174 21.22 -8.25 -1.86
CA LEU A 174 20.11 -8.93 -1.20
C LEU A 174 20.56 -10.31 -0.70
N VAL A 175 20.52 -10.50 0.61
CA VAL A 175 20.83 -11.77 1.27
C VAL A 175 19.54 -12.32 1.88
N GLU A 176 19.16 -13.54 1.50
CA GLU A 176 17.97 -14.18 2.04
C GLU A 176 18.23 -14.76 3.43
N MET A 177 17.25 -14.62 4.32
CA MET A 177 17.25 -15.34 5.59
C MET A 177 16.89 -16.81 5.36
N LYS A 178 17.27 -17.68 6.32
CA LYS A 178 16.88 -19.11 6.31
C LYS A 178 15.36 -19.31 6.19
N ARG A 179 14.58 -18.41 6.80
CA ARG A 179 13.12 -18.37 6.73
C ARG A 179 12.70 -17.20 5.84
N CYS A 180 12.50 -17.47 4.56
CA CYS A 180 12.06 -16.51 3.55
C CYS A 180 10.90 -17.09 2.72
N ARG A 181 10.29 -16.22 1.90
CA ARG A 181 9.13 -16.52 1.06
C ARG A 181 8.00 -17.16 1.85
N SER A 182 7.48 -18.31 1.41
CA SER A 182 6.40 -19.03 2.09
C SER A 182 6.76 -19.47 3.51
N ASN A 183 8.06 -19.66 3.80
CA ASN A 183 8.58 -20.07 5.10
C ASN A 183 8.87 -18.87 6.05
N GLY A 184 8.56 -17.64 5.63
CA GLY A 184 8.70 -16.44 6.46
C GLY A 184 7.80 -16.47 7.70
N LEU A 185 8.28 -15.86 8.80
CA LEU A 185 7.49 -15.70 10.02
C LEU A 185 6.36 -14.68 9.81
N CYS A 186 5.22 -14.98 10.43
CA CYS A 186 4.13 -14.05 10.73
C CYS A 186 4.18 -13.93 12.27
#